data_AF-A0A6J6DRA1-F1
#
_entry.id   AF-A0A6J6DRA1-F1
#
_cell.length_a   1.000
_cell.length_b   1.000
_cell.length_c   1.000
_cell.angle_alpha   90.00
_cell.angle_beta   90.00
_cell.angle_gamma   90.00
#
_symmetry.space_group_name_H-M   'P 1'
#
loop_
_entity.id
_entity.type
_entity.pdbx_description
1 polymer ?
#
loop_
_entity_poly.entity_id
_entity_poly.type
_entity_poly.pdbx_seq_one_letter_code
_entity_poly.pdbx_strand_id
1 'polypeptide(L)'
;MVAQRWITDWEPSARMPLYTRANAGEVLPDPCSPLCWTVVWEPGVIMGWRDSQLSAGTMDDHELHPTRPEVVGHFGGYLFINGSAARLFGARGPGLSPEMVDAMYFGAHPDVPPYVAEPWHESPGNTAKLADWMGRVMMAPDLPHLRVDRDDANAARASRPDLAECDEATLVARMTSFTALLRRLFEHHLDMTAGTSIGPGALGAITAALGDPMMLLTLITSIGDVDSAAPSRAMWELSRLPADSAEYRAKFAAFIDEFGSRGPNEWDIRSDTWETKPELVTVLVDAMRGADDAESPMLRNERNIALREAAEARVRQMLADQPEMVAQFDMALRSAHLYLAGRERAKTNIIKVVHEVRMAAFALAARTGYTSSQVCMLLADELDAFVAQPDEFRARLAQRERQYMELFELEPPFIVNGVVPPLSEWARKGQSQAAVVTVGEVLEGMPGAPGTYTGKARIIMDPADPFALEPGEVLIAPFTDPAWTPLFVPAGAVVVNVGAVVSHAIIVSRELGMPCVVSVTDATDRIPDGAVVTVDGATGTVTVVSLP
;
A
#
# COMPACT_ATOMS: atom_id res chain seq x y z
N MET A 1 -30.70 7.18 10.01
CA MET A 1 -29.89 8.38 10.26
C MET A 1 -28.46 7.89 10.37
N VAL A 2 -27.57 8.41 9.53
CA VAL A 2 -26.13 8.07 9.57
C VAL A 2 -25.63 8.36 10.98
N ALA A 3 -24.92 7.42 11.58
CA ALA A 3 -24.30 7.61 12.89
C ALA A 3 -23.39 8.85 12.84
N GLN A 4 -23.32 9.65 13.91
CA GLN A 4 -22.46 10.85 13.89
C GLN A 4 -20.96 10.49 13.90
N ARG A 5 -20.63 9.31 14.43
CA ARG A 5 -19.27 8.75 14.57
C ARG A 5 -19.31 7.24 14.41
N TRP A 6 -18.18 6.67 14.02
CA TRP A 6 -17.97 5.22 14.01
C TRP A 6 -17.48 4.72 15.38
N ILE A 7 -17.75 3.45 15.69
CA ILE A 7 -17.54 2.89 17.04
C ILE A 7 -16.07 2.82 17.47
N THR A 8 -15.14 2.85 16.52
CA THR A 8 -13.69 2.81 16.74
C THR A 8 -13.02 4.17 16.47
N ASP A 9 -13.81 5.24 16.35
CA ASP A 9 -13.27 6.58 16.10
C ASP A 9 -12.37 7.07 17.24
N TRP A 10 -11.29 7.74 16.84
CA TRP A 10 -10.39 8.44 17.75
C TRP A 10 -10.77 9.92 17.87
N GLU A 11 -10.23 10.56 18.90
CA GLU A 11 -10.16 12.02 18.96
C GLU A 11 -8.87 12.48 18.27
N PRO A 12 -8.91 13.55 17.47
CA PRO A 12 -7.70 14.14 16.92
C PRO A 12 -6.83 14.72 18.04
N SER A 13 -5.51 14.63 17.90
CA SER A 13 -4.58 15.21 18.87
C SER A 13 -4.65 16.74 18.85
N ALA A 14 -4.71 17.34 20.04
CA ALA A 14 -4.58 18.80 20.18
C ALA A 14 -3.16 19.29 19.87
N ARG A 15 -2.14 18.42 20.04
CA ARG A 15 -0.72 18.76 19.84
C ARG A 15 -0.25 18.48 18.42
N MET A 16 -0.78 17.44 17.80
CA MET A 16 -0.45 17.02 16.43
C MET A 16 -1.73 16.92 15.60
N PRO A 17 -2.38 18.06 15.28
CA PRO A 17 -3.76 18.09 14.79
C PRO A 17 -3.92 17.71 13.32
N LEU A 18 -2.83 17.64 12.53
CA LEU A 18 -2.90 17.40 11.10
C LEU A 18 -2.88 15.89 10.79
N TYR A 19 -3.93 15.42 10.14
CA TYR A 19 -4.10 14.05 9.67
C TYR A 19 -4.49 14.04 8.19
N THR A 20 -4.10 13.00 7.46
CA THR A 20 -4.32 12.91 6.01
C THR A 20 -4.67 11.50 5.52
N ARG A 21 -5.43 11.43 4.42
CA ARG A 21 -5.62 10.23 3.62
C ARG A 21 -4.50 9.97 2.59
N ALA A 22 -3.60 10.93 2.37
CA ALA A 22 -2.43 10.75 1.52
C ALA A 22 -1.60 9.54 1.98
N ASN A 23 -1.25 8.63 1.06
CA ASN A 23 -0.61 7.33 1.29
C ASN A 23 -1.40 6.35 2.18
N ALA A 24 -2.20 6.82 3.13
CA ALA A 24 -3.09 6.00 3.96
C ALA A 24 -4.11 5.23 3.11
N GLY A 25 -4.56 5.83 2.00
CA GLY A 25 -5.43 5.18 1.00
C GLY A 25 -4.80 3.97 0.31
N GLU A 26 -3.47 3.90 0.18
CA GLU A 26 -2.79 2.72 -0.40
C GLU A 26 -2.61 1.58 0.61
N VAL A 27 -2.74 1.87 1.90
CA VAL A 27 -2.59 0.89 2.99
C VAL A 27 -3.94 0.37 3.44
N LEU A 28 -4.85 1.26 3.81
CA LEU A 28 -6.20 0.94 4.27
C LEU A 28 -7.16 1.86 3.50
N PRO A 29 -7.54 1.49 2.26
CA PRO A 29 -8.36 2.34 1.40
C PRO A 29 -9.79 2.50 1.91
N ASP A 30 -10.33 1.42 2.47
CA ASP A 30 -11.70 1.31 2.93
C ASP A 30 -11.82 1.55 4.44
N PRO A 31 -13.04 1.63 4.98
CA PRO A 31 -13.23 1.55 6.42
C PRO A 31 -12.71 0.21 6.97
N CYS A 32 -11.86 0.25 8.00
CA CYS A 32 -11.37 -0.92 8.70
C CYS A 32 -12.46 -1.54 9.57
N SER A 33 -12.62 -2.87 9.48
CA SER A 33 -13.54 -3.58 10.35
C SER A 33 -13.16 -3.43 11.83
N PRO A 34 -14.12 -3.27 12.75
CA PRO A 34 -13.85 -3.05 14.18
C PRO A 34 -12.94 -4.10 14.82
N LEU A 35 -13.10 -5.37 14.43
CA LEU A 35 -12.29 -6.45 14.98
C LEU A 35 -10.85 -6.38 14.46
N CYS A 36 -10.68 -6.09 13.16
CA CYS A 36 -9.36 -5.84 12.60
C CYS A 36 -8.67 -4.69 13.35
N TRP A 37 -9.40 -3.59 13.53
CA TRP A 37 -8.86 -2.41 14.18
C TRP A 37 -8.37 -2.71 15.60
N THR A 38 -9.19 -3.40 16.40
CA THR A 38 -8.91 -3.63 17.83
C THR A 38 -8.01 -4.83 18.12
N VAL A 39 -7.86 -5.79 17.20
CA VAL A 39 -6.98 -6.97 17.37
C VAL A 39 -5.66 -6.82 16.63
N VAL A 40 -5.68 -6.30 15.40
CA VAL A 40 -4.50 -6.23 14.52
C VAL A 40 -3.85 -4.86 14.59
N TRP A 41 -4.66 -3.81 14.45
CA TRP A 41 -4.13 -2.46 14.25
C TRP A 41 -3.67 -1.79 15.54
N GLU A 42 -4.59 -1.53 16.47
CA GLU A 42 -4.28 -0.78 17.69
C GLU A 42 -3.16 -1.41 18.53
N PRO A 43 -3.22 -2.69 18.93
CA PRO A 43 -2.22 -3.24 19.84
C PRO A 43 -0.95 -3.73 19.12
N GLY A 44 -1.04 -4.00 17.81
CA GLY A 44 0.04 -4.55 16.98
C GLY A 44 0.65 -3.49 16.08
N VAL A 45 0.04 -3.28 14.91
CA VAL A 45 0.55 -2.43 13.83
C VAL A 45 0.86 -1.00 14.28
N ILE A 46 -0.07 -0.32 14.95
CA ILE A 46 0.09 1.08 15.37
C ILE A 46 1.17 1.22 16.45
N MET A 47 1.29 0.23 17.34
CA MET A 47 2.38 0.22 18.32
C MET A 47 3.73 -0.06 17.66
N GLY A 48 3.78 -0.86 16.60
CA GLY A 48 4.99 -1.03 15.79
C GLY A 48 5.37 0.25 15.07
N TRP A 49 4.37 1.00 14.58
CA TRP A 49 4.57 2.32 13.99
C TRP A 49 5.19 3.28 15.01
N ARG A 50 4.62 3.32 16.22
CA ARG A 50 5.18 4.10 17.34
C ARG A 50 6.63 3.74 17.62
N ASP A 51 6.93 2.45 17.74
CA ASP A 51 8.28 1.99 18.04
C ASP A 51 9.28 2.43 16.97
N SER A 52 8.88 2.41 15.69
CA SER A 52 9.72 2.89 14.58
C SER A 52 10.07 4.38 14.72
N GLN A 53 9.14 5.21 15.23
CA GLN A 53 9.42 6.64 15.46
C GLN A 53 10.47 6.84 16.55
N LEU A 54 10.46 5.97 17.57
CA LEU A 54 11.40 6.01 18.67
C LEU A 54 12.78 5.47 18.24
N SER A 55 12.80 4.36 17.51
CA SER A 55 14.04 3.68 17.12
C SER A 55 14.79 4.42 16.00
N ALA A 56 14.08 5.05 15.06
CA ALA A 56 14.67 5.98 14.10
C ALA A 56 15.11 7.30 14.74
N GLY A 57 14.57 7.63 15.93
CA GLY A 57 14.87 8.88 16.63
C GLY A 57 14.12 10.07 16.04
N THR A 58 12.94 9.86 15.45
CA THR A 58 12.07 10.96 15.00
C THR A 58 11.32 11.57 16.18
N MET A 59 10.98 10.77 17.19
CA MET A 59 10.27 11.19 18.41
C MET A 59 10.83 10.52 19.66
N ASP A 60 10.61 11.13 20.82
CA ASP A 60 10.84 10.52 22.13
C ASP A 60 9.53 9.92 22.71
N ASP A 61 9.66 8.99 23.64
CA ASP A 61 8.53 8.22 24.21
C ASP A 61 7.43 9.12 24.81
N HIS A 62 7.85 10.18 25.52
CA HIS A 62 6.96 11.16 26.15
C HIS A 62 6.23 12.08 25.16
N GLU A 63 6.60 12.05 23.88
CA GLU A 63 5.97 12.80 22.81
C GLU A 63 4.79 12.05 22.18
N LEU A 64 4.57 10.79 22.55
CA LEU A 64 3.49 9.99 21.97
C LEU A 64 2.58 9.46 23.06
N HIS A 65 1.29 9.48 22.80
CA HIS A 65 0.31 8.86 23.68
C HIS A 65 0.63 7.36 23.84
N PRO A 66 0.56 6.79 25.07
CA PRO A 66 1.05 5.44 25.34
C PRO A 66 0.22 4.33 24.68
N THR A 67 -1.06 4.57 24.40
CA THR A 67 -1.98 3.56 23.83
C THR A 67 -2.63 3.96 22.51
N ARG A 68 -2.49 5.23 22.11
CA ARG A 68 -3.08 5.80 20.89
C ARG A 68 -2.10 6.80 20.27
N PRO A 69 -0.87 6.35 20.00
CA PRO A 69 0.21 7.23 19.58
C PRO A 69 -0.20 8.01 18.33
N GLU A 70 0.16 9.28 18.28
CA GLU A 70 -0.18 10.24 17.24
C GLU A 70 0.59 10.01 15.93
N VAL A 71 0.87 8.76 15.58
CA VAL A 71 1.41 8.36 14.27
C VAL A 71 0.32 8.21 13.22
N VAL A 72 -0.90 7.88 13.67
CA VAL A 72 -2.09 7.74 12.83
C VAL A 72 -3.33 8.26 13.57
N GLY A 73 -4.43 8.43 12.83
CA GLY A 73 -5.78 8.65 13.34
C GLY A 73 -6.76 7.63 12.75
N HIS A 74 -7.91 7.51 13.37
CA HIS A 74 -8.99 6.65 12.89
C HIS A 74 -10.31 7.40 12.95
N PHE A 75 -10.82 7.79 11.80
CA PHE A 75 -11.99 8.66 11.69
C PHE A 75 -12.94 8.07 10.66
N GLY A 76 -14.20 7.86 11.04
CA GLY A 76 -15.18 7.18 10.20
C GLY A 76 -14.79 5.77 9.79
N GLY A 77 -13.99 5.08 10.61
CA GLY A 77 -13.42 3.78 10.25
C GLY A 77 -12.23 3.84 9.26
N TYR A 78 -11.85 5.02 8.76
CA TYR A 78 -10.71 5.16 7.86
C TYR A 78 -9.42 5.45 8.62
N LEU A 79 -8.31 4.87 8.14
CA LEU A 79 -6.97 5.20 8.60
C LEU A 79 -6.56 6.59 8.12
N PHE A 80 -5.96 7.40 8.98
CA PHE A 80 -5.29 8.63 8.56
C PHE A 80 -3.85 8.61 9.05
N ILE A 81 -2.89 9.02 8.22
CA ILE A 81 -1.52 9.25 8.69
C ILE A 81 -1.47 10.61 9.38
N ASN A 82 -0.77 10.72 10.51
CA ASN A 82 -0.58 12.01 11.16
C ASN A 82 0.51 12.82 10.44
N GLY A 83 0.10 13.86 9.71
CA GLY A 83 0.98 14.77 8.99
C GLY A 83 1.83 15.65 9.92
N SER A 84 1.32 16.02 11.10
CA SER A 84 2.13 16.75 12.10
C SER A 84 3.32 15.92 12.56
N ALA A 85 3.10 14.63 12.83
CA ALA A 85 4.14 13.68 13.20
C ALA A 85 5.12 13.44 12.04
N ALA A 86 4.63 13.25 10.81
CA ALA A 86 5.48 13.08 9.63
C ALA A 86 6.42 14.29 9.40
N ARG A 87 5.93 15.52 9.61
CA ARG A 87 6.73 16.75 9.49
C ARG A 87 7.89 16.83 10.48
N LEU A 88 7.82 16.14 11.63
CA LEU A 88 8.95 16.09 12.57
C LEU A 88 10.17 15.36 12.00
N PHE A 89 9.96 14.39 11.09
CA PHE A 89 11.05 13.77 10.34
C PHE A 89 11.80 14.82 9.52
N GLY A 90 11.07 15.74 8.87
CA GLY A 90 11.65 16.87 8.15
C GLY A 90 12.30 17.90 9.06
N ALA A 91 11.68 18.23 10.19
CA ALA A 91 12.19 19.23 11.13
C ALA A 91 13.46 18.78 11.87
N ARG A 92 13.61 17.47 12.12
CA ARG A 92 14.72 16.88 12.89
C ARG A 92 15.75 16.17 12.01
N GLY A 93 15.43 15.92 10.74
CA GLY A 93 16.28 15.20 9.80
C GLY A 93 17.39 16.07 9.21
N PRO A 94 18.66 15.67 9.30
CA PRO A 94 19.75 16.39 8.65
C PRO A 94 19.56 16.51 7.13
N GLY A 95 19.53 17.74 6.62
CA GLY A 95 19.34 18.01 5.19
C GLY A 95 17.91 17.82 4.69
N LEU A 96 16.94 17.65 5.60
CA LEU A 96 15.52 17.58 5.29
C LEU A 96 14.80 18.86 5.76
N SER A 97 13.55 19.02 5.33
CA SER A 97 12.65 20.05 5.85
C SER A 97 11.21 19.54 5.88
N PRO A 98 10.34 20.13 6.72
CA PRO A 98 8.90 19.86 6.70
C PRO A 98 8.27 20.08 5.32
N GLU A 99 8.72 21.07 4.56
CA GLU A 99 8.23 21.35 3.21
C GLU A 99 8.64 20.25 2.22
N MET A 100 9.81 19.62 2.40
CA MET A 100 10.19 18.43 1.63
C MET A 100 9.27 17.26 1.94
N VAL A 101 8.92 17.06 3.22
CA VAL A 101 7.94 16.04 3.63
C VAL A 101 6.57 16.33 3.02
N ASP A 102 6.14 17.59 3.04
CA ASP A 102 4.87 18.01 2.44
C ASP A 102 4.84 17.75 0.94
N ALA A 103 5.90 18.09 0.21
CA ALA A 103 6.00 17.83 -1.22
C ALA A 103 5.92 16.32 -1.53
N MET A 104 6.47 15.47 -0.67
CA MET A 104 6.42 14.01 -0.81
C MET A 104 5.04 13.41 -0.52
N TYR A 105 4.33 13.92 0.48
CA TYR A 105 3.02 13.39 0.89
C TYR A 105 1.86 14.01 0.12
N PHE A 106 1.92 15.31 -0.14
CA PHE A 106 0.77 16.09 -0.59
C PHE A 106 0.96 16.72 -1.98
N GLY A 107 2.19 16.73 -2.51
CA GLY A 107 2.48 17.49 -3.73
C GLY A 107 2.06 18.96 -3.57
N ALA A 108 1.27 19.47 -4.51
CA ALA A 108 0.75 20.84 -4.50
C ALA A 108 -0.68 20.98 -3.93
N HIS A 109 -1.13 20.04 -3.09
CA HIS A 109 -2.51 20.03 -2.60
C HIS A 109 -2.86 21.31 -1.81
N PRO A 110 -3.90 22.07 -2.20
CA PRO A 110 -4.16 23.42 -1.67
C PRO A 110 -4.60 23.45 -0.21
N ASP A 111 -5.24 22.37 0.28
CA ASP A 111 -5.81 22.33 1.64
C ASP A 111 -4.80 21.96 2.74
N VAL A 112 -3.52 21.79 2.39
CA VAL A 112 -2.49 21.47 3.37
C VAL A 112 -2.07 22.74 4.11
N PRO A 113 -2.29 22.84 5.43
CA PRO A 113 -1.89 24.03 6.18
C PRO A 113 -0.36 24.14 6.21
N PRO A 114 0.21 25.35 6.12
CA PRO A 114 1.66 25.52 6.16
C PRO A 114 2.24 25.00 7.48
N TYR A 115 3.48 24.52 7.43
CA TYR A 115 4.19 24.14 8.63
C TYR A 115 4.45 25.37 9.52
N VAL A 116 4.15 25.26 10.81
CA VAL A 116 4.45 26.26 11.83
C VAL A 116 5.35 25.59 12.86
N ALA A 117 6.59 26.09 12.98
CA ALA A 117 7.54 25.56 13.94
C ALA A 117 7.13 25.90 15.37
N GLU A 118 7.15 24.90 16.25
CA GLU A 118 6.98 25.07 17.69
C GLU A 118 8.30 24.74 18.42
N PRO A 119 8.57 25.33 19.59
CA PRO A 119 9.84 25.12 20.30
C PRO A 119 10.19 23.65 20.59
N TRP A 120 9.17 22.79 20.77
CA TRP A 120 9.39 21.37 21.05
C TRP A 120 9.68 20.53 19.79
N HIS A 121 9.50 21.08 18.58
CA HIS A 121 9.88 20.39 17.36
C HIS A 121 11.41 20.25 17.25
N GLU A 122 12.17 21.18 17.83
CA GLU A 122 13.61 21.09 17.92
C GLU A 122 14.04 20.08 19.00
N SER A 123 14.81 19.07 18.61
CA SER A 123 15.41 18.11 19.54
C SER A 123 16.79 17.71 19.07
N PRO A 124 17.88 18.25 19.67
CA PRO A 124 19.25 17.87 19.30
C PRO A 124 19.53 16.38 19.46
N GLY A 125 18.93 15.75 20.48
CA GLY A 125 19.07 14.31 20.72
C GLY A 125 18.44 13.48 19.60
N ASN A 126 17.21 13.81 19.20
CA ASN A 126 16.53 13.12 18.11
C ASN A 126 17.18 13.42 16.75
N THR A 127 17.66 14.64 16.54
CA THR A 127 18.46 15.00 15.35
C THR A 127 19.70 14.11 15.21
N ALA A 128 20.45 13.90 16.31
CA ALA A 128 21.61 13.00 16.30
C ALA A 128 21.22 11.53 16.05
N LYS A 129 20.20 11.01 16.75
CA LYS A 129 19.72 9.62 16.52
C LYS A 129 19.28 9.40 15.07
N LEU A 130 18.57 10.36 14.50
CA LEU A 130 18.07 10.30 13.13
C LEU A 130 19.22 10.38 12.12
N ALA A 131 20.24 11.21 12.38
CA ALA A 131 21.47 11.22 11.59
C ALA A 131 22.17 9.86 11.59
N ASP A 132 22.32 9.25 12.77
CA ASP A 132 22.93 7.93 12.92
C ASP A 132 22.11 6.86 12.21
N TRP A 133 20.78 6.94 12.28
CA TRP A 133 19.87 6.06 11.57
C TRP A 133 20.02 6.18 10.05
N MET A 134 19.98 7.40 9.50
CA MET A 134 20.19 7.64 8.06
C MET A 134 21.54 7.09 7.59
N GLY A 135 22.59 7.26 8.41
CA GLY A 135 23.91 6.69 8.16
C GLY A 135 23.90 5.15 8.10
N ARG A 136 23.18 4.49 9.02
CA ARG A 136 23.00 3.02 8.98
C ARG A 136 22.24 2.58 7.74
N VAL A 137 21.18 3.28 7.35
CA VAL A 137 20.43 2.99 6.13
C VAL A 137 21.34 3.07 4.90
N MET A 138 22.17 4.11 4.84
CA MET A 138 23.06 4.29 3.70
C MET A 138 24.17 3.25 3.61
N MET A 139 24.71 2.83 4.76
CA MET A 139 25.86 1.92 4.84
C MET A 139 25.48 0.44 4.93
N ALA A 140 24.20 0.10 5.08
CA ALA A 140 23.75 -1.27 5.30
C ALA A 140 24.20 -2.21 4.16
N PRO A 141 24.87 -3.34 4.48
CA PRO A 141 25.25 -4.34 3.49
C PRO A 141 24.12 -5.34 3.20
N ASP A 142 23.29 -5.64 4.21
CA ASP A 142 22.16 -6.56 4.13
C ASP A 142 21.11 -6.25 5.22
N LEU A 143 20.00 -7.00 5.23
CA LEU A 143 18.87 -6.86 6.17
C LEU A 143 18.57 -8.21 6.84
N PRO A 144 19.41 -8.68 7.78
CA PRO A 144 19.27 -10.01 8.38
C PRO A 144 17.97 -10.20 9.17
N HIS A 145 17.45 -9.14 9.79
CA HIS A 145 16.21 -9.17 10.56
C HIS A 145 15.00 -9.54 9.70
N LEU A 146 14.95 -9.11 8.42
CA LEU A 146 13.85 -9.47 7.52
C LEU A 146 13.82 -10.96 7.17
N ARG A 147 14.96 -11.67 7.25
CA ARG A 147 14.98 -13.13 7.10
C ARG A 147 14.32 -13.81 8.30
N VAL A 148 14.64 -13.36 9.51
CA VAL A 148 14.02 -13.85 10.75
C VAL A 148 12.51 -13.58 10.74
N ASP A 149 12.11 -12.37 10.35
CA ASP A 149 10.70 -11.99 10.22
C ASP A 149 9.94 -12.87 9.23
N ARG A 150 10.57 -13.19 8.10
CA ARG A 150 9.98 -14.09 7.10
C ARG A 150 9.82 -15.50 7.65
N ASP A 151 10.84 -16.01 8.33
CA ASP A 151 10.82 -17.35 8.88
C ASP A 151 9.73 -17.45 10.00
N ASP A 152 9.58 -16.42 10.83
CA ASP A 152 8.51 -16.33 11.85
C ASP A 152 7.11 -16.20 11.22
N ALA A 153 6.95 -15.40 10.15
CA ALA A 153 5.69 -15.28 9.42
C ALA A 153 5.29 -16.60 8.74
N ASN A 154 6.25 -17.31 8.15
CA ASN A 154 6.04 -18.65 7.59
C ASN A 154 5.70 -19.66 8.70
N ALA A 155 6.34 -19.58 9.87
CA ALA A 155 6.03 -20.42 11.01
C ALA A 155 4.61 -20.19 11.55
N ALA A 156 4.12 -18.94 11.57
CA ALA A 156 2.75 -18.62 11.95
C ALA A 156 1.70 -19.34 11.07
N ARG A 157 1.95 -19.40 9.75
CA ARG A 157 1.13 -20.15 8.79
C ARG A 157 1.30 -21.65 8.93
N ALA A 158 2.53 -22.15 8.98
CA ALA A 158 2.83 -23.58 9.09
C ALA A 158 2.31 -24.20 10.41
N SER A 159 2.18 -23.41 11.47
CA SER A 159 1.60 -23.81 12.76
C SER A 159 0.09 -23.63 12.83
N ARG A 160 -0.60 -23.34 11.72
CA ARG A 160 -2.06 -23.26 11.69
C ARG A 160 -2.66 -24.63 12.03
N PRO A 161 -3.45 -24.75 13.10
CA PRO A 161 -4.15 -25.99 13.40
C PRO A 161 -5.26 -26.23 12.37
N ASP A 162 -5.85 -27.42 12.39
CA ASP A 162 -7.11 -27.61 11.69
C ASP A 162 -8.20 -26.75 12.36
N LEU A 163 -8.50 -25.62 11.73
CA LEU A 163 -9.40 -24.61 12.29
C LEU A 163 -10.85 -25.11 12.38
N ALA A 164 -11.23 -26.11 11.58
CA ALA A 164 -12.57 -26.71 11.64
C ALA A 164 -12.79 -27.51 12.94
N GLU A 165 -11.71 -28.09 13.45
CA GLU A 165 -11.69 -28.93 14.66
C GLU A 165 -11.41 -28.13 15.95
N CYS A 166 -11.03 -26.86 15.83
CA CYS A 166 -10.77 -25.99 16.98
C CYS A 166 -12.08 -25.59 17.68
N ASP A 167 -12.04 -25.47 19.02
CA ASP A 167 -13.10 -24.81 19.78
C ASP A 167 -13.00 -23.28 19.67
N GLU A 168 -14.09 -22.60 20.05
CA GLU A 168 -14.23 -21.16 19.91
C GLU A 168 -13.17 -20.40 20.74
N ALA A 169 -12.81 -20.92 21.91
CA ALA A 169 -11.77 -20.35 22.77
C ALA A 169 -10.38 -20.44 22.11
N THR A 170 -10.06 -21.55 21.45
CA THR A 170 -8.80 -21.74 20.71
C THR A 170 -8.73 -20.79 19.51
N LEU A 171 -9.85 -20.57 18.82
CA LEU A 171 -9.93 -19.61 17.71
C LEU A 171 -9.70 -18.17 18.19
N VAL A 172 -10.32 -17.77 19.31
CA VAL A 172 -10.09 -16.46 19.94
C VAL A 172 -8.64 -16.30 20.37
N ALA A 173 -8.08 -17.30 21.05
CA ALA A 173 -6.68 -17.29 21.46
C ALA A 173 -5.75 -17.12 20.26
N ARG A 174 -6.01 -17.85 19.15
CA ARG A 174 -5.23 -17.72 17.92
C ARG A 174 -5.29 -16.28 17.36
N MET A 175 -6.47 -15.69 17.24
CA MET A 175 -6.64 -14.31 16.75
C MET A 175 -5.78 -13.30 17.54
N THR A 176 -5.75 -13.43 18.87
CA THR A 176 -5.05 -12.47 19.75
C THR A 176 -3.58 -12.78 20.01
N SER A 177 -3.10 -13.96 19.59
CA SER A 177 -1.73 -14.42 19.89
C SER A 177 -0.63 -13.72 19.09
N PHE A 178 -0.99 -13.07 17.99
CA PHE A 178 -0.03 -12.51 17.03
C PHE A 178 0.41 -11.06 17.31
N THR A 179 -0.16 -10.40 18.33
CA THR A 179 0.08 -8.97 18.63
C THR A 179 1.55 -8.59 18.71
N ALA A 180 2.36 -9.37 19.45
CA ALA A 180 3.78 -9.07 19.61
C ALA A 180 4.57 -9.24 18.30
N LEU A 181 4.20 -10.23 17.49
CA LEU A 181 4.81 -10.45 16.18
C LEU A 181 4.43 -9.32 15.22
N LEU A 182 3.14 -8.98 15.12
CA LEU A 182 2.65 -7.88 14.30
C LEU A 182 3.32 -6.54 14.64
N ARG A 183 3.49 -6.24 15.94
CA ARG A 183 4.19 -5.03 16.42
C ARG A 183 5.63 -4.97 15.91
N ARG A 184 6.40 -6.05 16.08
CA ARG A 184 7.80 -6.12 15.61
C ARG A 184 7.88 -6.03 14.08
N LEU A 185 7.06 -6.80 13.37
CA LEU A 185 7.05 -6.81 11.91
C LEU A 185 6.72 -5.43 11.34
N PHE A 186 5.77 -4.72 11.96
CA PHE A 186 5.38 -3.40 11.49
C PHE A 186 6.41 -2.32 11.82
N GLU A 187 7.11 -2.41 12.96
CA GLU A 187 8.28 -1.56 13.25
C GLU A 187 9.32 -1.68 12.13
N HIS A 188 9.72 -2.91 11.80
CA HIS A 188 10.69 -3.15 10.72
C HIS A 188 10.15 -2.71 9.35
N HIS A 189 8.86 -2.89 9.06
CA HIS A 189 8.27 -2.42 7.81
C HIS A 189 8.35 -0.90 7.65
N LEU A 190 8.16 -0.14 8.72
CA LEU A 190 8.33 1.30 8.66
C LEU A 190 9.77 1.75 8.63
N ASP A 191 10.67 1.03 9.31
CA ASP A 191 12.11 1.24 9.17
C ASP A 191 12.53 1.10 7.69
N MET A 192 12.04 0.05 7.03
CA MET A 192 12.28 -0.17 5.60
C MET A 192 11.65 0.92 4.74
N THR A 193 10.39 1.27 5.03
CA THR A 193 9.65 2.29 4.28
C THR A 193 10.33 3.65 4.37
N ALA A 194 10.74 4.10 5.57
CA ALA A 194 11.49 5.33 5.73
C ALA A 194 12.86 5.24 5.05
N GLY A 195 13.54 4.09 5.13
CA GLY A 195 14.83 3.88 4.48
C GLY A 195 14.79 4.01 2.96
N THR A 196 13.64 3.78 2.32
CA THR A 196 13.46 3.96 0.87
C THR A 196 13.65 5.40 0.40
N SER A 197 13.70 6.42 1.28
CA SER A 197 13.97 7.80 0.87
C SER A 197 15.47 8.14 0.82
N ILE A 198 16.33 7.39 1.52
CA ILE A 198 17.74 7.79 1.73
C ILE A 198 18.59 7.52 0.47
N GLY A 199 18.63 6.27 0.01
CA GLY A 199 19.36 5.90 -1.21
C GLY A 199 18.85 6.61 -2.46
N PRO A 200 17.54 6.57 -2.75
CA PRO A 200 16.96 7.30 -3.88
C PRO A 200 17.14 8.81 -3.78
N GLY A 201 17.12 9.41 -2.58
CA GLY A 201 17.41 10.83 -2.40
C GLY A 201 18.85 11.19 -2.82
N ALA A 202 19.84 10.38 -2.40
CA ALA A 202 21.23 10.55 -2.81
C ALA A 202 21.43 10.34 -4.33
N LEU A 203 20.81 9.30 -4.90
CA LEU A 203 20.81 9.07 -6.35
C LEU A 203 20.17 10.23 -7.13
N GLY A 204 19.08 10.80 -6.61
CA GLY A 204 18.41 11.96 -7.19
C GLY A 204 19.32 13.17 -7.24
N ALA A 205 20.05 13.46 -6.17
CA ALA A 205 21.03 14.54 -6.13
C ALA A 205 22.17 14.33 -7.16
N ILE A 206 22.69 13.10 -7.26
CA ILE A 206 23.76 12.76 -8.22
C ILE A 206 23.26 12.92 -9.66
N THR A 207 22.13 12.32 -10.00
CA THR A 207 21.56 12.35 -11.36
C THR A 207 21.14 13.76 -11.79
N ALA A 208 20.61 14.57 -10.86
CA ALA A 208 20.33 15.98 -11.09
C ALA A 208 21.62 16.78 -11.38
N ALA A 209 22.69 16.56 -10.62
CA ALA A 209 23.98 17.20 -10.86
C ALA A 209 24.61 16.81 -12.21
N LEU A 210 24.29 15.63 -12.72
CA LEU A 210 24.67 15.15 -14.06
C LEU A 210 23.78 15.69 -15.19
N GLY A 211 22.73 16.47 -14.87
CA GLY A 211 21.82 17.08 -15.83
C GLY A 211 20.71 16.16 -16.34
N ASP A 212 20.49 15.00 -15.70
CA ASP A 212 19.44 14.05 -16.07
C ASP A 212 18.74 13.49 -14.81
N PRO A 213 17.89 14.30 -14.14
CA PRO A 213 17.19 13.89 -12.91
C PRO A 213 16.24 12.71 -13.13
N MET A 214 15.76 12.50 -14.37
CA MET A 214 14.86 11.39 -14.70
C MET A 214 15.57 10.04 -14.71
N MET A 215 16.91 10.03 -14.81
CA MET A 215 17.71 8.81 -14.74
C MET A 215 17.55 8.08 -13.41
N LEU A 216 17.25 8.80 -12.31
CA LEU A 216 16.93 8.20 -11.02
C LEU A 216 15.86 7.11 -11.17
N LEU A 217 14.81 7.41 -11.94
CA LEU A 217 13.67 6.52 -12.09
C LEU A 217 14.08 5.19 -12.70
N THR A 218 14.96 5.21 -13.71
CA THR A 218 15.54 4.02 -14.34
C THR A 218 16.41 3.23 -13.38
N LEU A 219 17.26 3.91 -12.60
CA LEU A 219 18.22 3.30 -11.66
C LEU A 219 17.54 2.50 -10.54
N ILE A 220 16.33 2.89 -10.15
CA ILE A 220 15.55 2.23 -9.09
C ILE A 220 14.49 1.24 -9.63
N THR A 221 14.56 0.86 -10.91
CA THR A 221 13.65 -0.15 -11.50
C THR A 221 14.21 -1.56 -11.45
N SER A 222 13.31 -2.55 -11.56
CA SER A 222 13.62 -3.97 -11.81
C SER A 222 14.63 -4.57 -10.84
N ILE A 223 14.54 -4.15 -9.59
CA ILE A 223 15.53 -4.28 -8.52
C ILE A 223 15.90 -5.75 -8.24
N GLY A 224 15.10 -6.69 -8.76
CA GLY A 224 15.23 -8.13 -8.50
C GLY A 224 14.59 -8.48 -7.17
N ASP A 225 14.11 -9.73 -7.04
CA ASP A 225 13.51 -10.25 -5.79
C ASP A 225 12.42 -9.36 -5.17
N VAL A 226 11.60 -8.74 -6.01
CA VAL A 226 10.41 -7.98 -5.58
C VAL A 226 9.28 -8.96 -5.32
N ASP A 227 8.93 -9.15 -4.05
CA ASP A 227 7.93 -10.14 -3.61
C ASP A 227 6.55 -9.90 -4.24
N SER A 228 6.16 -8.64 -4.52
CA SER A 228 4.89 -8.28 -5.14
C SER A 228 4.78 -8.66 -6.63
N ALA A 229 5.90 -8.87 -7.33
CA ALA A 229 5.91 -9.34 -8.72
C ALA A 229 5.90 -10.88 -8.85
N ALA A 230 6.21 -11.61 -7.78
CA ALA A 230 6.25 -13.07 -7.78
C ALA A 230 4.88 -13.72 -8.10
N PRO A 231 3.75 -13.25 -7.54
CA PRO A 231 2.43 -13.77 -7.90
C PRO A 231 2.13 -13.63 -9.40
N SER A 232 2.43 -12.49 -10.02
CA SER A 232 2.18 -12.26 -11.44
C SER A 232 2.95 -13.22 -12.34
N ARG A 233 4.21 -13.54 -11.98
CA ARG A 233 5.00 -14.57 -12.69
C ARG A 233 4.37 -15.96 -12.55
N ALA A 234 3.94 -16.33 -11.34
CA ALA A 234 3.32 -17.62 -11.10
C ALA A 234 1.95 -17.75 -11.80
N MET A 235 1.13 -16.70 -11.80
CA MET A 235 -0.13 -16.64 -12.56
C MET A 235 0.12 -16.71 -14.07
N TRP A 236 1.15 -16.05 -14.58
CA TRP A 236 1.54 -16.14 -15.98
C TRP A 236 1.88 -17.59 -16.37
N GLU A 237 2.70 -18.29 -15.59
CA GLU A 237 3.00 -19.70 -15.83
C GLU A 237 1.74 -20.58 -15.80
N LEU A 238 0.83 -20.34 -14.85
CA LEU A 238 -0.46 -21.02 -14.77
C LEU A 238 -1.31 -20.79 -16.03
N SER A 239 -1.29 -19.57 -16.58
CA SER A 239 -2.04 -19.21 -17.79
C SER A 239 -1.57 -19.97 -19.04
N ARG A 240 -0.35 -20.52 -19.02
CA ARG A 240 0.21 -21.29 -20.14
C ARG A 240 -0.05 -22.79 -20.05
N LEU A 241 -0.70 -23.25 -18.97
CA LEU A 241 -1.09 -24.64 -18.78
C LEU A 241 -2.57 -24.87 -19.07
N PRO A 242 -2.98 -26.01 -19.66
CA PRO A 242 -4.39 -26.38 -19.74
C PRO A 242 -5.02 -26.44 -18.34
N ALA A 243 -6.17 -25.78 -18.15
CA ALA A 243 -6.81 -25.65 -16.84
C ALA A 243 -7.20 -27.00 -16.20
N ASP A 244 -7.43 -28.02 -17.02
CA ASP A 244 -7.76 -29.39 -16.61
C ASP A 244 -6.54 -30.30 -16.41
N SER A 245 -5.31 -29.80 -16.64
CA SER A 245 -4.09 -30.58 -16.48
C SER A 245 -3.75 -30.85 -15.01
N ALA A 246 -3.08 -31.97 -14.75
CA ALA A 246 -2.58 -32.29 -13.41
C ALA A 246 -1.49 -31.30 -12.96
N GLU A 247 -0.69 -30.80 -13.89
CA GLU A 247 0.34 -29.80 -13.64
C GLU A 247 -0.27 -28.47 -13.19
N TYR A 248 -1.33 -27.99 -13.86
CA TYR A 248 -2.05 -26.78 -13.46
C TYR A 248 -2.56 -26.91 -12.02
N ARG A 249 -3.23 -28.02 -11.68
CA ARG A 249 -3.73 -28.26 -10.32
C ARG A 249 -2.62 -28.22 -9.26
N ALA A 250 -1.47 -28.85 -9.55
CA ALA A 250 -0.34 -28.87 -8.63
C ALA A 250 0.28 -27.48 -8.45
N LYS A 251 0.51 -26.74 -9.54
CA LYS A 251 1.04 -25.37 -9.48
C LYS A 251 0.06 -24.39 -8.83
N PHE A 252 -1.24 -24.56 -9.05
CA PHE A 252 -2.27 -23.72 -8.45
C PHE A 252 -2.34 -23.94 -6.93
N ALA A 253 -2.25 -25.20 -6.47
CA ALA A 253 -2.16 -25.48 -5.04
C ALA A 253 -0.91 -24.85 -4.40
N ALA A 254 0.24 -24.94 -5.06
CA ALA A 254 1.48 -24.28 -4.60
C ALA A 254 1.36 -22.75 -4.61
N PHE A 255 0.66 -22.17 -5.60
CA PHE A 255 0.37 -20.75 -5.66
C PHE A 255 -0.45 -20.30 -4.44
N ILE A 256 -1.53 -21.02 -4.10
CA ILE A 256 -2.36 -20.71 -2.94
C ILE A 256 -1.57 -20.88 -1.63
N ASP A 257 -0.69 -21.88 -1.54
CA ASP A 257 0.13 -22.05 -0.34
C ASP A 257 1.09 -20.87 -0.10
N GLU A 258 1.79 -20.43 -1.14
CA GLU A 258 2.78 -19.35 -1.03
C GLU A 258 2.13 -17.97 -0.96
N PHE A 259 1.12 -17.72 -1.80
CA PHE A 259 0.57 -16.39 -2.04
C PHE A 259 -0.86 -16.20 -1.54
N GLY A 260 -1.52 -17.24 -1.00
CA GLY A 260 -2.93 -17.22 -0.63
C GLY A 260 -3.34 -16.17 0.42
N SER A 261 -2.37 -15.66 1.19
CA SER A 261 -2.57 -14.55 2.14
C SER A 261 -2.84 -13.20 1.48
N ARG A 262 -2.51 -13.05 0.19
CA ARG A 262 -2.65 -11.81 -0.59
C ARG A 262 -4.05 -11.68 -1.18
N GLY A 263 -4.48 -10.44 -1.40
CA GLY A 263 -5.76 -10.15 -2.05
C GLY A 263 -6.17 -8.69 -1.88
N PRO A 264 -7.33 -8.30 -2.45
CA PRO A 264 -7.88 -6.95 -2.31
C PRO A 264 -8.02 -6.54 -0.84
N ASN A 265 -7.57 -5.32 -0.49
CA ASN A 265 -7.71 -4.78 0.87
C ASN A 265 -7.21 -5.77 1.96
N GLU A 266 -6.06 -6.40 1.71
CA GLU A 266 -5.46 -7.49 2.49
C GLU A 266 -5.12 -7.12 3.95
N TRP A 267 -5.11 -5.84 4.30
CA TRP A 267 -4.89 -5.36 5.66
C TRP A 267 -6.11 -5.54 6.57
N ASP A 268 -7.32 -5.54 6.02
CA ASP A 268 -8.54 -5.80 6.78
C ASP A 268 -8.83 -7.30 6.79
N ILE A 269 -8.97 -7.88 7.98
CA ILE A 269 -9.30 -9.30 8.14
C ILE A 269 -10.70 -9.64 7.61
N ARG A 270 -11.56 -8.64 7.35
CA ARG A 270 -12.87 -8.84 6.73
C ARG A 270 -12.78 -9.19 5.24
N SER A 271 -11.72 -8.75 4.56
CA SER A 271 -11.55 -8.89 3.11
C SER A 271 -11.21 -10.32 2.71
N ASP A 272 -11.68 -10.73 1.53
CA ASP A 272 -11.28 -11.99 0.92
C ASP A 272 -9.83 -11.93 0.41
N THR A 273 -9.15 -13.08 0.46
CA THR A 273 -7.82 -13.28 -0.10
C THR A 273 -7.86 -14.37 -1.18
N TRP A 274 -6.76 -14.59 -1.89
CA TRP A 274 -6.65 -15.66 -2.87
C TRP A 274 -6.89 -17.04 -2.26
N GLU A 275 -6.60 -17.24 -0.97
CA GLU A 275 -6.93 -18.48 -0.27
C GLU A 275 -8.42 -18.60 0.08
N THR A 276 -9.07 -17.52 0.54
CA THR A 276 -10.49 -17.58 0.93
C THR A 276 -11.42 -17.54 -0.27
N LYS A 277 -10.97 -16.96 -1.39
CA LYS A 277 -11.70 -16.85 -2.66
C LYS A 277 -10.78 -17.10 -3.86
N PRO A 278 -10.40 -18.38 -4.12
CA PRO A 278 -9.48 -18.74 -5.20
C PRO A 278 -9.95 -18.36 -6.61
N GLU A 279 -11.23 -18.11 -6.81
CA GLU A 279 -11.80 -17.66 -8.08
C GLU A 279 -11.19 -16.33 -8.54
N LEU A 280 -10.76 -15.46 -7.61
CA LEU A 280 -10.04 -14.24 -7.94
C LEU A 280 -8.77 -14.53 -8.76
N VAL A 281 -8.06 -15.61 -8.42
CA VAL A 281 -6.85 -16.03 -9.13
C VAL A 281 -7.19 -16.60 -10.49
N THR A 282 -8.22 -17.44 -10.60
CA THR A 282 -8.56 -18.08 -11.88
C THR A 282 -8.99 -17.06 -12.92
N VAL A 283 -9.73 -16.02 -12.53
CA VAL A 283 -10.11 -14.93 -13.45
C VAL A 283 -8.89 -14.17 -13.96
N LEU A 284 -7.93 -13.86 -13.09
CA LEU A 284 -6.70 -13.19 -13.47
C LEU A 284 -5.83 -14.06 -14.39
N VAL A 285 -5.73 -15.36 -14.09
CA VAL A 285 -5.03 -16.34 -14.93
C VAL A 285 -5.68 -16.42 -16.31
N ASP A 286 -7.01 -16.45 -16.39
CA ASP A 286 -7.74 -16.53 -17.66
C ASP A 286 -7.58 -15.26 -18.50
N ALA A 287 -7.57 -14.08 -17.89
CA ALA A 287 -7.26 -12.82 -18.58
C ALA A 287 -5.85 -12.86 -19.21
N MET A 288 -4.86 -13.43 -18.52
CA MET A 288 -3.49 -13.57 -19.04
C MET A 288 -3.36 -14.57 -20.20
N ARG A 289 -4.30 -15.51 -20.38
CA ARG A 289 -4.25 -16.50 -21.48
C ARG A 289 -4.34 -15.84 -22.86
N GLY A 290 -5.04 -14.71 -22.96
CA GLY A 290 -5.22 -13.96 -24.20
C GLY A 290 -4.05 -13.04 -24.56
N ALA A 291 -3.12 -12.80 -23.63
CA ALA A 291 -1.97 -11.91 -23.86
C ALA A 291 -0.90 -12.60 -24.73
N ASP A 292 -0.22 -11.83 -25.59
CA ASP A 292 0.90 -12.31 -26.41
C ASP A 292 2.10 -12.71 -25.54
N ASP A 293 2.85 -13.73 -25.94
CA ASP A 293 4.02 -14.20 -25.17
C ASP A 293 5.13 -13.14 -25.04
N ALA A 294 5.19 -12.17 -25.96
CA ALA A 294 6.09 -11.01 -25.88
C ALA A 294 5.76 -10.09 -24.68
N GLU A 295 4.54 -10.17 -24.15
CA GLU A 295 4.08 -9.42 -22.98
C GLU A 295 4.34 -10.14 -21.65
N SER A 296 5.09 -11.25 -21.69
CA SER A 296 5.53 -11.98 -20.51
C SER A 296 6.16 -11.03 -19.47
N PRO A 297 5.72 -11.07 -18.19
CA PRO A 297 6.34 -10.31 -17.12
C PRO A 297 7.85 -10.59 -16.99
N MET A 298 8.29 -11.82 -17.32
CA MET A 298 9.71 -12.18 -17.31
C MET A 298 10.50 -11.46 -18.40
N LEU A 299 9.98 -11.42 -19.63
CA LEU A 299 10.65 -10.73 -20.75
C LEU A 299 10.68 -9.21 -20.56
N ARG A 300 9.58 -8.63 -20.06
CA ARG A 300 9.51 -7.21 -19.69
C ARG A 300 10.56 -6.87 -18.62
N ASN A 301 10.66 -7.69 -17.57
CA ASN A 301 11.66 -7.52 -16.52
C ASN A 301 13.11 -7.65 -17.04
N GLU A 302 13.41 -8.60 -17.93
CA GLU A 302 14.73 -8.73 -18.56
C GLU A 302 15.13 -7.47 -19.35
N ARG A 303 14.21 -6.89 -20.12
CA ARG A 303 14.45 -5.63 -20.85
C ARG A 303 14.76 -4.49 -19.89
N ASN A 304 14.02 -4.38 -18.80
CA ASN A 304 14.20 -3.31 -17.83
C ASN A 304 15.49 -3.46 -17.01
N ILE A 305 15.93 -4.69 -16.71
CA ILE A 305 17.26 -4.95 -16.14
C ILE A 305 18.35 -4.40 -17.06
N ALA A 306 18.29 -4.69 -18.36
CA ALA A 306 19.28 -4.20 -19.32
C ALA A 306 19.31 -2.67 -19.40
N LEU A 307 18.15 -2.01 -19.35
CA LEU A 307 18.04 -0.55 -19.30
C LEU A 307 18.68 0.04 -18.03
N ARG A 308 18.43 -0.58 -16.87
CA ARG A 308 19.06 -0.17 -15.61
C ARG A 308 20.57 -0.32 -15.67
N GLU A 309 21.08 -1.49 -16.07
CA GLU A 309 22.52 -1.75 -16.15
C GLU A 309 23.23 -0.75 -17.09
N ALA A 310 22.60 -0.41 -18.22
CA ALA A 310 23.09 0.62 -19.12
C ALA A 310 23.10 2.02 -18.47
N ALA A 311 22.05 2.38 -17.71
CA ALA A 311 22.00 3.64 -16.96
C ALA A 311 23.09 3.69 -15.88
N GLU A 312 23.30 2.61 -15.13
CA GLU A 312 24.36 2.53 -14.13
C GLU A 312 25.74 2.69 -14.76
N ALA A 313 26.01 1.99 -15.87
CA ALA A 313 27.27 2.10 -16.60
C ALA A 313 27.51 3.54 -17.11
N ARG A 314 26.45 4.19 -17.60
CA ARG A 314 26.51 5.59 -18.04
C ARG A 314 26.86 6.54 -16.89
N VAL A 315 26.24 6.40 -15.72
CA VAL A 315 26.57 7.22 -14.54
C VAL A 315 28.02 7.01 -14.13
N ARG A 316 28.47 5.76 -14.02
CA ARG A 316 29.87 5.44 -13.69
C ARG A 316 30.86 6.01 -14.71
N GLN A 317 30.51 6.02 -15.99
CA GLN A 317 31.32 6.62 -17.04
C GLN A 317 31.40 8.16 -16.91
N MET A 318 30.27 8.82 -16.65
CA MET A 318 30.23 10.28 -16.45
C MET A 318 31.03 10.71 -15.20
N LEU A 319 31.17 9.82 -14.23
CA LEU A 319 31.90 10.03 -12.99
C LEU A 319 33.32 9.42 -12.98
N ALA A 320 33.82 8.94 -14.12
CA ALA A 320 35.06 8.14 -14.17
C ALA A 320 36.29 8.84 -13.57
N ASP A 321 36.39 10.17 -13.70
CA ASP A 321 37.48 10.98 -13.14
C ASP A 321 37.25 11.39 -11.66
N GLN A 322 36.15 10.94 -11.05
CA GLN A 322 35.72 11.30 -9.69
C GLN A 322 35.48 10.02 -8.85
N PRO A 323 36.55 9.32 -8.42
CA PRO A 323 36.43 8.02 -7.75
C PRO A 323 35.61 8.07 -6.45
N GLU A 324 35.64 9.19 -5.73
CA GLU A 324 34.81 9.40 -4.54
C GLU A 324 33.32 9.48 -4.90
N MET A 325 32.97 10.13 -6.01
CA MET A 325 31.58 10.25 -6.47
C MET A 325 31.05 8.91 -7.01
N VAL A 326 31.91 8.10 -7.65
CA VAL A 326 31.56 6.72 -8.03
C VAL A 326 31.25 5.88 -6.79
N ALA A 327 32.08 5.96 -5.75
CA ALA A 327 31.83 5.24 -4.51
C ALA A 327 30.53 5.67 -3.82
N GLN A 328 30.22 6.98 -3.84
CA GLN A 328 28.95 7.52 -3.34
C GLN A 328 27.75 7.02 -4.16
N PHE A 329 27.87 7.00 -5.49
CA PHE A 329 26.85 6.46 -6.38
C PHE A 329 26.57 4.98 -6.11
N ASP A 330 27.60 4.14 -6.04
CA ASP A 330 27.44 2.69 -5.82
C ASP A 330 26.84 2.39 -4.43
N MET A 331 27.19 3.20 -3.42
CA MET A 331 26.60 3.13 -2.09
C MET A 331 25.13 3.52 -2.10
N ALA A 332 24.78 4.62 -2.77
CA ALA A 332 23.41 5.10 -2.90
C ALA A 332 22.52 4.10 -3.65
N LEU A 333 23.04 3.52 -4.73
CA LEU A 333 22.39 2.49 -5.52
C LEU A 333 22.11 1.22 -4.70
N ARG A 334 23.13 0.72 -3.98
CA ARG A 334 22.96 -0.45 -3.11
C ARG A 334 21.89 -0.22 -2.05
N SER A 335 21.92 0.93 -1.37
CA SER A 335 20.93 1.26 -0.34
C SER A 335 19.53 1.38 -0.92
N ALA A 336 19.37 2.06 -2.07
CA ALA A 336 18.09 2.14 -2.75
C ALA A 336 17.51 0.75 -3.05
N HIS A 337 18.30 -0.12 -3.65
CA HIS A 337 17.88 -1.48 -4.00
C HIS A 337 17.54 -2.31 -2.75
N LEU A 338 18.39 -2.25 -1.73
CA LEU A 338 18.24 -3.04 -0.50
C LEU A 338 16.95 -2.68 0.24
N TYR A 339 16.66 -1.39 0.43
CA TYR A 339 15.50 -0.94 1.20
C TYR A 339 14.19 -1.00 0.41
N LEU A 340 14.21 -0.79 -0.91
CA LEU A 340 13.02 -0.99 -1.75
C LEU A 340 12.59 -2.46 -1.75
N ALA A 341 13.51 -3.40 -1.95
CA ALA A 341 13.20 -4.84 -1.84
C ALA A 341 12.83 -5.23 -0.40
N GLY A 342 13.51 -4.66 0.59
CA GLY A 342 13.23 -4.88 2.01
C GLY A 342 11.81 -4.46 2.41
N ARG A 343 11.32 -3.32 1.90
CA ARG A 343 9.96 -2.81 2.16
C ARG A 343 8.89 -3.79 1.69
N GLU A 344 9.03 -4.31 0.47
CA GLU A 344 8.07 -5.26 -0.12
C GLU A 344 8.05 -6.59 0.66
N ARG A 345 9.23 -7.09 1.06
CA ARG A 345 9.35 -8.28 1.91
C ARG A 345 8.73 -8.08 3.29
N ALA A 346 9.02 -6.95 3.93
CA ALA A 346 8.47 -6.64 5.25
C ALA A 346 6.94 -6.59 5.21
N LYS A 347 6.35 -6.00 4.15
CA LYS A 347 4.89 -6.03 3.96
C LYS A 347 4.36 -7.45 3.82
N THR A 348 4.98 -8.28 2.96
CA THR A 348 4.56 -9.67 2.74
C THR A 348 4.55 -10.48 4.05
N ASN A 349 5.58 -10.32 4.88
CA ASN A 349 5.66 -10.99 6.18
C ASN A 349 4.48 -10.61 7.10
N ILE A 350 4.11 -9.33 7.14
CA ILE A 350 2.98 -8.85 7.95
C ILE A 350 1.67 -9.45 7.45
N ILE A 351 1.42 -9.38 6.14
CA ILE A 351 0.16 -9.84 5.56
C ILE A 351 -0.06 -11.34 5.77
N LYS A 352 1.01 -12.16 5.73
CA LYS A 352 0.94 -13.58 6.10
C LYS A 352 0.40 -13.76 7.53
N VAL A 353 0.84 -12.95 8.49
CA VAL A 353 0.38 -13.01 9.89
C VAL A 353 -1.03 -12.45 10.07
N VAL A 354 -1.37 -11.33 9.42
CA VAL A 354 -2.74 -10.78 9.40
C VAL A 354 -3.73 -11.83 8.87
N HIS A 355 -3.32 -12.60 7.88
CA HIS A 355 -4.12 -13.67 7.31
C HIS A 355 -4.38 -14.82 8.31
N GLU A 356 -3.48 -15.11 9.24
CA GLU A 356 -3.75 -16.09 10.30
C GLU A 356 -4.83 -15.62 11.29
N VAL A 357 -4.92 -14.31 11.54
CA VAL A 357 -6.01 -13.71 12.32
C VAL A 357 -7.33 -13.83 11.55
N ARG A 358 -7.32 -13.52 10.25
CA ARG A 358 -8.47 -13.67 9.34
C ARG A 358 -9.04 -15.07 9.34
N MET A 359 -8.19 -16.08 9.13
CA MET A 359 -8.65 -17.47 9.05
C MET A 359 -9.27 -17.95 10.37
N ALA A 360 -8.73 -17.53 11.52
CA ALA A 360 -9.33 -17.82 12.82
C ALA A 360 -10.69 -17.13 13.02
N ALA A 361 -10.83 -15.87 12.58
CA ALA A 361 -12.11 -15.14 12.61
C ALA A 361 -13.17 -15.80 11.71
N PHE A 362 -12.78 -16.26 10.51
CA PHE A 362 -13.68 -16.91 9.56
C PHE A 362 -14.14 -18.28 10.07
N ALA A 363 -13.23 -19.04 10.69
CA ALA A 363 -13.58 -20.27 11.38
C ALA A 363 -14.55 -20.02 12.54
N LEU A 364 -14.35 -18.96 13.35
CA LEU A 364 -15.27 -18.61 14.43
C LEU A 364 -16.67 -18.27 13.90
N ALA A 365 -16.76 -17.58 12.77
CA ALA A 365 -18.03 -17.29 12.10
C ALA A 365 -18.76 -18.58 11.71
N ALA A 366 -18.06 -19.52 11.08
CA ALA A 366 -18.62 -20.81 10.70
C ALA A 366 -19.15 -21.61 11.91
N ARG A 367 -18.44 -21.58 13.05
CA ARG A 367 -18.83 -22.27 14.29
C ARG A 367 -20.08 -21.67 14.95
N THR A 368 -20.23 -20.36 14.89
CA THR A 368 -21.29 -19.62 15.59
C THR A 368 -22.53 -19.35 14.73
N GLY A 369 -22.49 -19.74 13.44
CA GLY A 369 -23.58 -19.51 12.50
C GLY A 369 -23.74 -18.04 12.08
N TYR A 370 -22.66 -17.27 12.17
CA TYR A 370 -22.56 -15.90 11.67
C TYR A 370 -21.82 -15.88 10.33
N THR A 371 -21.96 -14.79 9.57
CA THR A 371 -21.07 -14.55 8.43
C THR A 371 -19.71 -14.07 8.92
N SER A 372 -18.67 -14.28 8.11
CA SER A 372 -17.33 -13.73 8.38
C SER A 372 -17.38 -12.20 8.57
N SER A 373 -18.14 -11.51 7.70
CA SER A 373 -18.40 -10.07 7.81
C SER A 373 -18.97 -9.66 9.17
N GLN A 374 -19.95 -10.40 9.70
CA GLN A 374 -20.57 -10.10 11.00
C GLN A 374 -19.61 -10.31 12.16
N VAL A 375 -18.81 -11.37 12.16
CA VAL A 375 -17.79 -11.59 13.21
C VAL A 375 -16.76 -10.46 13.21
N CYS A 376 -16.38 -9.94 12.05
CA CYS A 376 -15.46 -8.80 11.95
C CYS A 376 -16.03 -7.48 12.52
N MET A 377 -17.33 -7.42 12.87
CA MET A 377 -17.96 -6.26 13.54
C MET A 377 -17.86 -6.30 15.07
N LEU A 378 -17.25 -7.35 15.63
CA LEU A 378 -16.92 -7.42 17.06
C LEU A 378 -15.77 -6.47 17.41
N LEU A 379 -15.68 -6.11 18.68
CA LEU A 379 -14.47 -5.51 19.26
C LEU A 379 -13.66 -6.59 19.98
N ALA A 380 -12.35 -6.38 20.14
CA ALA A 380 -11.47 -7.33 20.82
C ALA A 380 -11.95 -7.69 22.24
N ASP A 381 -12.47 -6.72 22.99
CA ASP A 381 -12.99 -6.89 24.35
C ASP A 381 -14.38 -7.57 24.42
N GLU A 382 -15.02 -7.78 23.27
CA GLU A 382 -16.30 -8.49 23.16
C GLU A 382 -16.14 -9.98 22.82
N LEU A 383 -14.94 -10.44 22.44
CA LEU A 383 -14.72 -11.82 21.95
C LEU A 383 -15.14 -12.89 22.97
N ASP A 384 -14.72 -12.77 24.23
CA ASP A 384 -15.06 -13.75 25.27
C ASP A 384 -16.58 -13.78 25.55
N ALA A 385 -17.21 -12.60 25.59
CA ALA A 385 -18.66 -12.49 25.80
C ALA A 385 -19.45 -13.05 24.60
N PHE A 386 -18.95 -12.84 23.38
CA PHE A 386 -19.53 -13.38 22.17
C PHE A 386 -19.46 -14.91 22.14
N VAL A 387 -18.31 -15.50 22.50
CA VAL A 387 -18.18 -16.96 22.58
C VAL A 387 -19.11 -17.55 23.63
N ALA A 388 -19.26 -16.89 24.79
CA ALA A 388 -20.14 -17.37 25.84
C ALA A 388 -21.63 -17.30 25.46
N GLN A 389 -22.05 -16.23 24.77
CA GLN A 389 -23.46 -15.95 24.48
C GLN A 389 -23.64 -15.35 23.07
N PRO A 390 -23.38 -16.13 22.00
CA PRO A 390 -23.34 -15.60 20.64
C PRO A 390 -24.68 -15.03 20.18
N ASP A 391 -25.82 -15.56 20.64
CA ASP A 391 -27.14 -15.07 20.24
C ASP A 391 -27.47 -13.66 20.75
N GLU A 392 -26.87 -13.21 21.87
CA GLU A 392 -27.06 -11.85 22.39
C GLU A 392 -26.46 -10.78 21.47
N PHE A 393 -25.51 -11.17 20.62
CA PHE A 393 -24.83 -10.27 19.70
C PHE A 393 -25.56 -10.10 18.36
N ARG A 394 -26.56 -10.94 18.05
CA ARG A 394 -27.14 -11.02 16.69
C ARG A 394 -27.69 -9.69 16.20
N ALA A 395 -28.51 -9.04 17.02
CA ALA A 395 -29.09 -7.74 16.67
C ALA A 395 -28.02 -6.64 16.59
N ARG A 396 -27.02 -6.68 17.49
CA ARG A 396 -25.93 -5.69 17.57
C ARG A 396 -25.02 -5.77 16.36
N LEU A 397 -24.54 -6.97 16.00
CA LEU A 397 -23.64 -7.16 14.86
C LEU A 397 -24.35 -6.86 13.54
N ALA A 398 -25.62 -7.24 13.40
CA ALA A 398 -26.41 -6.87 12.22
C ALA A 398 -26.60 -5.34 12.10
N GLN A 399 -26.75 -4.63 13.22
CA GLN A 399 -26.80 -3.17 13.20
C GLN A 399 -25.46 -2.54 12.81
N ARG A 400 -24.36 -3.02 13.41
CA ARG A 400 -23.01 -2.54 13.10
C ARG A 400 -22.64 -2.80 11.65
N GLU A 401 -22.94 -3.98 11.12
CA GLU A 401 -22.70 -4.32 9.71
C GLU A 401 -23.43 -3.35 8.78
N ARG A 402 -24.72 -3.03 9.04
CA ARG A 402 -25.43 -2.01 8.25
C ARG A 402 -24.76 -0.64 8.30
N GLN A 403 -24.40 -0.18 9.50
CA GLN A 403 -23.72 1.11 9.68
C GLN A 403 -22.33 1.13 9.05
N TYR A 404 -21.60 0.01 9.10
CA TYR A 404 -20.31 -0.16 8.45
C TYR A 404 -20.45 -0.04 6.93
N MET A 405 -21.47 -0.65 6.32
CA MET A 405 -21.73 -0.52 4.88
C MET A 405 -22.12 0.92 4.48
N GLU A 406 -22.80 1.68 5.35
CA GLU A 406 -23.06 3.11 5.10
C GLU A 406 -21.76 3.93 4.97
N LEU A 407 -20.65 3.52 5.61
CA LEU A 407 -19.37 4.23 5.51
C LEU A 407 -18.78 4.17 4.10
N PHE A 408 -19.02 3.08 3.35
CA PHE A 408 -18.52 2.94 1.98
C PHE A 408 -19.17 3.91 1.00
N GLU A 409 -20.33 4.48 1.36
CA GLU A 409 -21.02 5.51 0.58
C GLU A 409 -20.43 6.92 0.79
N LEU A 410 -19.52 7.09 1.76
CA LEU A 410 -18.95 8.37 2.14
C LEU A 410 -17.54 8.56 1.57
N GLU A 411 -17.23 9.78 1.17
CA GLU A 411 -15.90 10.24 0.81
C GLU A 411 -15.22 10.77 2.09
N PRO A 412 -14.15 10.14 2.58
CA PRO A 412 -13.43 10.65 3.75
C PRO A 412 -12.76 11.99 3.40
N PRO A 413 -12.71 12.95 4.33
CA PRO A 413 -11.98 14.19 4.11
C PRO A 413 -10.50 13.89 3.81
N PHE A 414 -9.90 14.58 2.84
CA PHE A 414 -8.49 14.36 2.50
C PHE A 414 -7.54 14.81 3.62
N ILE A 415 -7.90 15.92 4.29
CA ILE A 415 -7.21 16.49 5.44
C ILE A 415 -8.19 16.65 6.61
N VAL A 416 -7.74 16.25 7.79
CA VAL A 416 -8.36 16.59 9.08
C VAL A 416 -7.36 17.45 9.84
N ASN A 417 -7.77 18.63 10.31
CA ASN A 417 -6.93 19.51 11.10
C ASN A 417 -7.63 19.90 12.42
N GLY A 418 -7.40 19.11 13.46
CA GLY A 418 -7.90 19.34 14.82
C GLY A 418 -9.40 19.09 15.04
N VAL A 419 -10.23 19.15 13.99
CA VAL A 419 -11.66 18.88 14.06
C VAL A 419 -12.04 17.84 13.00
N VAL A 420 -12.67 16.76 13.43
CA VAL A 420 -13.24 15.74 12.55
C VAL A 420 -14.71 16.10 12.32
N PRO A 421 -15.15 16.39 11.08
CA PRO A 421 -16.55 16.62 10.81
C PRO A 421 -17.37 15.34 11.08
N PRO A 422 -18.61 15.44 11.58
CA PRO A 422 -19.45 14.27 11.79
C PRO A 422 -19.73 13.57 10.46
N LEU A 423 -19.94 12.25 10.49
CA LEU A 423 -20.17 11.45 9.28
C LEU A 423 -21.35 11.94 8.42
N SER A 424 -22.36 12.57 9.04
CA SER A 424 -23.50 13.14 8.31
C SER A 424 -23.13 14.35 7.43
N GLU A 425 -21.96 14.95 7.64
CA GLU A 425 -21.44 16.07 6.87
C GLU A 425 -20.39 15.63 5.82
N TRP A 426 -20.00 14.35 5.81
CA TRP A 426 -19.07 13.84 4.81
C TRP A 426 -19.75 13.82 3.44
N ALA A 427 -18.99 14.16 2.41
CA ALA A 427 -19.48 14.07 1.04
C ALA A 427 -19.82 12.61 0.71
N ARG A 428 -20.79 12.40 -0.19
CA ARG A 428 -21.12 11.05 -0.66
C ARG A 428 -20.34 10.75 -1.94
N LYS A 429 -19.85 9.52 -2.06
CA LYS A 429 -19.20 9.04 -3.29
C LYS A 429 -20.17 9.14 -4.47
N GLY A 430 -19.64 9.45 -5.65
CA GLY A 430 -20.43 9.59 -6.88
C GLY A 430 -21.32 10.85 -6.94
N GLN A 431 -21.23 11.76 -5.95
CA GLN A 431 -21.84 13.09 -6.03
C GLN A 431 -20.85 14.18 -6.49
N SER A 432 -19.67 13.77 -6.96
CA SER A 432 -18.69 14.68 -7.56
C SER A 432 -19.34 15.47 -8.70
N GLN A 433 -19.16 16.79 -8.67
CA GLN A 433 -19.55 17.69 -9.76
C GLN A 433 -18.42 17.84 -10.80
N ALA A 434 -17.42 16.95 -10.78
CA ALA A 434 -16.32 16.99 -11.72
C ALA A 434 -16.86 16.99 -13.15
N ALA A 435 -16.44 17.97 -13.93
CA ALA A 435 -16.88 18.10 -15.30
C ALA A 435 -16.31 16.94 -16.12
N VAL A 436 -17.19 16.19 -16.79
CA VAL A 436 -16.80 15.18 -17.77
C VAL A 436 -15.93 15.83 -18.84
N VAL A 437 -14.82 15.16 -19.16
CA VAL A 437 -13.84 15.66 -20.12
C VAL A 437 -14.42 15.80 -21.53
N THR A 438 -13.85 16.73 -22.30
CA THR A 438 -14.13 16.92 -23.72
C THR A 438 -13.04 16.32 -24.61
N VAL A 439 -13.37 16.04 -25.87
CA VAL A 439 -12.38 15.54 -26.85
C VAL A 439 -11.27 16.57 -27.05
N GLY A 440 -10.02 16.13 -26.93
CA GLY A 440 -8.82 16.97 -27.00
C GLY A 440 -8.39 17.57 -25.66
N GLU A 441 -9.16 17.36 -24.59
CA GLU A 441 -8.78 17.78 -23.24
C GLU A 441 -7.60 16.96 -22.73
N VAL A 442 -6.69 17.64 -22.02
CA VAL A 442 -5.51 17.04 -21.40
C VAL A 442 -5.68 17.11 -19.89
N LEU A 443 -5.69 15.96 -19.24
CA LEU A 443 -5.61 15.86 -17.80
C LEU A 443 -4.14 15.80 -17.39
N GLU A 444 -3.78 16.62 -16.40
CA GLU A 444 -2.44 16.65 -15.82
C GLU A 444 -2.40 15.79 -14.56
N GLY A 445 -1.31 15.05 -14.40
CA GLY A 445 -0.95 14.34 -13.18
C GLY A 445 0.55 14.41 -12.96
N MET A 446 1.11 13.38 -12.34
CA MET A 446 2.55 13.22 -12.14
C MET A 446 3.11 12.12 -13.06
N PRO A 447 4.32 12.33 -13.63
CA PRO A 447 5.04 11.29 -14.36
C PRO A 447 5.26 10.03 -13.50
N GLY A 448 4.75 8.89 -13.96
CA GLY A 448 4.86 7.62 -13.27
C GLY A 448 5.92 6.72 -13.91
N ALA A 449 5.53 6.04 -14.98
CA ALA A 449 6.41 5.17 -15.75
C ALA A 449 6.45 5.67 -17.20
N PRO A 450 7.65 5.87 -17.79
CA PRO A 450 7.79 6.51 -19.10
C PRO A 450 7.21 5.65 -20.22
N GLY A 451 6.87 6.32 -21.33
CA GLY A 451 6.32 5.70 -22.53
C GLY A 451 4.97 6.33 -22.90
N THR A 452 4.46 5.98 -24.08
CA THR A 452 3.19 6.48 -24.59
C THR A 452 2.32 5.32 -25.05
N TYR A 453 1.05 5.33 -24.66
CA TYR A 453 0.07 4.33 -25.08
C TYR A 453 -1.25 4.98 -25.43
N THR A 454 -1.96 4.47 -26.44
CA THR A 454 -3.33 4.89 -26.76
C THR A 454 -4.22 3.67 -26.77
N GLY A 455 -5.30 3.73 -25.98
CA GLY A 455 -6.25 2.63 -25.84
C GLY A 455 -7.57 3.08 -25.25
N LYS A 456 -8.52 2.14 -25.15
CA LYS A 456 -9.80 2.38 -24.49
C LYS A 456 -9.60 2.44 -22.98
N ALA A 457 -10.18 3.44 -22.33
CA ALA A 457 -10.26 3.59 -20.89
C ALA A 457 -11.19 2.53 -20.31
N ARG A 458 -10.71 1.84 -19.29
CA ARG A 458 -11.49 0.92 -18.48
C ARG A 458 -11.43 1.37 -17.03
N ILE A 459 -12.57 1.74 -16.46
CA ILE A 459 -12.64 2.20 -15.08
C ILE A 459 -12.90 1.01 -14.16
N ILE A 460 -11.96 0.75 -13.24
CA ILE A 460 -12.09 -0.30 -12.23
C ILE A 460 -11.98 0.35 -10.86
N MET A 461 -12.99 0.14 -10.02
CA MET A 461 -13.05 0.70 -8.66
C MET A 461 -12.61 -0.31 -7.59
N ASP A 462 -12.65 -1.59 -7.90
CA ASP A 462 -12.33 -2.69 -6.98
C ASP A 462 -11.59 -3.80 -7.75
N PRO A 463 -10.38 -4.23 -7.33
CA PRO A 463 -9.66 -5.29 -8.02
C PRO A 463 -10.34 -6.67 -7.84
N ALA A 464 -11.32 -6.79 -6.95
CA ALA A 464 -12.20 -7.95 -6.82
C ALA A 464 -13.28 -8.04 -7.92
N ASP A 465 -13.44 -7.00 -8.74
CA ASP A 465 -14.23 -7.01 -9.99
C ASP A 465 -13.31 -6.92 -11.23
N PRO A 466 -12.45 -7.93 -11.48
CA PRO A 466 -11.49 -7.90 -12.57
C PRO A 466 -12.11 -8.17 -13.94
N PHE A 467 -13.41 -8.48 -14.02
CA PHE A 467 -14.08 -8.97 -15.24
C PHE A 467 -14.20 -7.93 -16.36
N ALA A 468 -13.83 -6.67 -16.09
CA ALA A 468 -14.04 -5.57 -17.00
C ALA A 468 -12.83 -5.24 -17.90
N LEU A 469 -11.62 -5.70 -17.56
CA LEU A 469 -10.41 -5.30 -18.29
C LEU A 469 -10.08 -6.26 -19.44
N GLU A 470 -10.15 -5.76 -20.67
CA GLU A 470 -9.68 -6.49 -21.85
C GLU A 470 -8.17 -6.24 -22.12
N PRO A 471 -7.44 -7.19 -22.72
CA PRO A 471 -6.05 -7.00 -23.09
C PRO A 471 -5.84 -5.75 -23.97
N GLY A 472 -4.92 -4.86 -23.57
CA GLY A 472 -4.62 -3.61 -24.26
C GLY A 472 -5.52 -2.43 -23.89
N GLU A 473 -6.44 -2.57 -22.93
CA GLU A 473 -7.16 -1.40 -22.39
C GLU A 473 -6.27 -0.59 -21.43
N VAL A 474 -6.62 0.68 -21.23
CA VAL A 474 -6.01 1.58 -20.24
C VAL A 474 -6.75 1.43 -18.93
N LEU A 475 -6.08 0.88 -17.92
CA LEU A 475 -6.63 0.73 -16.57
C LEU A 475 -6.71 2.11 -15.90
N ILE A 476 -7.92 2.54 -15.54
CA ILE A 476 -8.16 3.76 -14.75
C ILE A 476 -8.75 3.36 -13.40
N ALA A 477 -8.08 3.72 -12.30
CA ALA A 477 -8.46 3.32 -10.95
C ALA A 477 -8.32 4.48 -9.94
N PRO A 478 -9.03 4.46 -8.80
CA PRO A 478 -8.88 5.52 -7.80
C PRO A 478 -7.48 5.52 -7.16
N PHE A 479 -6.97 4.33 -6.85
CA PHE A 479 -5.64 4.04 -6.34
C PHE A 479 -5.33 2.57 -6.64
N THR A 480 -4.12 2.09 -6.33
CA THR A 480 -3.78 0.67 -6.46
C THR A 480 -2.98 0.17 -5.28
N ASP A 481 -3.19 -1.09 -4.92
CA ASP A 481 -2.38 -1.87 -3.98
C ASP A 481 -1.88 -3.16 -4.68
N PRO A 482 -1.10 -4.04 -4.01
CA PRO A 482 -0.61 -5.28 -4.63
C PRO A 482 -1.66 -6.24 -5.18
N ALA A 483 -2.92 -6.14 -4.78
CA ALA A 483 -4.00 -6.93 -5.36
C ALA A 483 -4.34 -6.53 -6.80
N TRP A 484 -3.97 -5.32 -7.20
CA TRP A 484 -4.16 -4.81 -8.56
C TRP A 484 -3.06 -5.24 -9.52
N THR A 485 -1.88 -5.66 -9.03
CA THR A 485 -0.74 -6.05 -9.87
C THR A 485 -1.12 -7.03 -11.00
N PRO A 486 -1.97 -8.04 -10.76
CA PRO A 486 -2.39 -8.94 -11.84
C PRO A 486 -3.19 -8.26 -12.96
N LEU A 487 -3.93 -7.18 -12.68
CA LEU A 487 -4.64 -6.37 -13.69
C LEU A 487 -3.69 -5.54 -14.54
N PHE A 488 -2.48 -5.28 -14.07
CA PHE A 488 -1.50 -4.52 -14.85
C PHE A 488 -0.95 -5.35 -16.00
N VAL A 489 -0.90 -6.68 -15.86
CA VAL A 489 -0.34 -7.56 -16.89
C VAL A 489 -1.08 -7.43 -18.23
N PRO A 490 -2.42 -7.52 -18.31
CA PRO A 490 -3.16 -7.32 -19.56
C PRO A 490 -3.33 -5.85 -19.97
N ALA A 491 -3.12 -4.87 -19.08
CA ALA A 491 -3.30 -3.46 -19.43
C ALA A 491 -2.22 -2.94 -20.39
N GLY A 492 -2.57 -1.92 -21.18
CA GLY A 492 -1.64 -1.19 -22.05
C GLY A 492 -1.01 0.05 -21.39
N ALA A 493 -1.72 0.66 -20.44
CA ALA A 493 -1.23 1.74 -19.58
C ALA A 493 -2.08 1.83 -18.30
N VAL A 494 -1.57 2.55 -17.30
CA VAL A 494 -2.23 2.74 -16.00
C VAL A 494 -2.41 4.23 -15.70
N VAL A 495 -3.60 4.61 -15.24
CA VAL A 495 -3.93 5.96 -14.75
C VAL A 495 -4.57 5.83 -13.37
N VAL A 496 -4.12 6.61 -12.39
CA VAL A 496 -4.74 6.63 -11.06
C VAL A 496 -5.04 8.03 -10.54
N ASN A 497 -6.16 8.18 -9.81
CA ASN A 497 -6.53 9.46 -9.20
C ASN A 497 -5.53 9.90 -8.14
N VAL A 498 -5.01 8.95 -7.36
CA VAL A 498 -4.09 9.19 -6.24
C VAL A 498 -2.86 8.30 -6.37
N GLY A 499 -1.67 8.90 -6.27
CA GLY A 499 -0.42 8.17 -6.13
C GLY A 499 0.78 9.11 -6.05
N ALA A 500 1.77 8.79 -5.22
CA ALA A 500 3.03 9.53 -5.11
C ALA A 500 4.13 8.94 -6.01
N VAL A 501 5.30 9.60 -6.08
CA VAL A 501 6.47 9.22 -6.92
C VAL A 501 6.99 7.79 -6.68
N VAL A 502 6.69 7.23 -5.51
CA VAL A 502 7.05 5.86 -5.09
C VAL A 502 5.81 4.99 -4.81
N SER A 503 4.64 5.37 -5.34
CA SER A 503 3.42 4.58 -5.20
C SER A 503 3.55 3.21 -5.86
N HIS A 504 2.76 2.26 -5.38
CA HIS A 504 2.70 0.92 -5.92
C HIS A 504 2.43 0.91 -7.44
N ALA A 505 1.52 1.76 -7.92
CA ALA A 505 1.19 1.90 -9.34
C ALA A 505 2.43 2.18 -10.20
N ILE A 506 3.28 3.09 -9.75
CA ILE A 506 4.51 3.47 -10.46
C ILE A 506 5.51 2.32 -10.45
N ILE A 507 5.77 1.73 -9.28
CA ILE A 507 6.77 0.67 -9.11
C ILE A 507 6.44 -0.50 -10.05
N VAL A 508 5.20 -0.99 -9.99
CA VAL A 508 4.77 -2.12 -10.82
C VAL A 508 4.74 -1.75 -12.30
N SER A 509 4.23 -0.57 -12.67
CA SER A 509 4.19 -0.16 -14.08
C SER A 509 5.60 -0.06 -14.67
N ARG A 510 6.58 0.42 -13.89
CA ARG A 510 8.00 0.44 -14.30
C ARG A 510 8.57 -0.96 -14.44
N GLU A 511 8.28 -1.87 -13.51
CA GLU A 511 8.71 -3.27 -13.60
C GLU A 511 8.13 -3.98 -14.83
N LEU A 512 6.90 -3.65 -15.20
CA LEU A 512 6.21 -4.19 -16.37
C LEU A 512 6.48 -3.39 -17.67
N GLY A 513 7.23 -2.28 -17.61
CA GLY A 513 7.57 -1.47 -18.79
C GLY A 513 6.37 -0.78 -19.44
N MET A 514 5.35 -0.42 -18.66
CA MET A 514 4.09 0.14 -19.13
C MET A 514 3.97 1.63 -18.79
N PRO A 515 3.41 2.47 -19.67
CA PRO A 515 3.16 3.88 -19.35
C PRO A 515 2.23 4.04 -18.16
N CYS A 516 2.60 4.92 -17.23
CA CYS A 516 1.80 5.18 -16.04
C CYS A 516 1.79 6.67 -15.69
N VAL A 517 0.62 7.20 -15.40
CA VAL A 517 0.41 8.55 -14.88
C VAL A 517 -0.39 8.44 -13.58
N VAL A 518 0.12 9.06 -12.51
CA VAL A 518 -0.55 9.06 -11.19
C VAL A 518 -1.03 10.46 -10.84
N SER A 519 -1.80 10.60 -9.76
CA SER A 519 -2.33 11.90 -9.31
C SER A 519 -3.11 12.66 -10.38
N VAL A 520 -3.83 11.92 -11.26
CA VAL A 520 -4.75 12.53 -12.22
C VAL A 520 -6.08 12.76 -11.51
N THR A 521 -6.21 13.91 -10.86
CA THR A 521 -7.35 14.21 -9.99
C THR A 521 -8.69 13.96 -10.70
N ASP A 522 -9.55 13.18 -10.05
CA ASP A 522 -10.88 12.78 -10.50
C ASP A 522 -10.92 12.04 -11.85
N ALA A 523 -9.84 11.38 -12.28
CA ALA A 523 -9.82 10.65 -13.55
C ALA A 523 -10.95 9.61 -13.68
N THR A 524 -11.24 8.86 -12.61
CA THR A 524 -12.35 7.88 -12.56
C THR A 524 -13.74 8.51 -12.72
N ASP A 525 -13.90 9.80 -12.39
CA ASP A 525 -15.18 10.50 -12.47
C ASP A 525 -15.30 11.31 -13.76
N ARG A 526 -14.17 11.81 -14.28
CA ARG A 526 -14.11 12.73 -15.42
C ARG A 526 -13.99 12.00 -16.75
N ILE A 527 -13.27 10.89 -16.83
CA ILE A 527 -13.10 10.10 -18.05
C ILE A 527 -14.24 9.07 -18.11
N PRO A 528 -15.08 9.05 -19.16
CA PRO A 528 -16.09 8.02 -19.31
C PRO A 528 -15.49 6.64 -19.63
N ASP A 529 -16.07 5.58 -19.07
CA ASP A 529 -15.70 4.21 -19.41
C ASP A 529 -15.89 3.94 -20.91
N GLY A 530 -14.88 3.35 -21.56
CA GLY A 530 -14.84 3.13 -23.01
C GLY A 530 -14.29 4.28 -23.85
N ALA A 531 -14.00 5.46 -23.26
CA ALA A 531 -13.35 6.57 -23.97
C ALA A 531 -11.96 6.16 -24.50
N VAL A 532 -11.50 6.70 -25.62
CA VAL A 532 -10.11 6.47 -26.08
C VAL A 532 -9.23 7.56 -25.51
N VAL A 533 -8.16 7.18 -24.83
CA VAL A 533 -7.20 8.10 -24.22
C VAL A 533 -5.76 7.78 -24.65
N THR A 534 -4.94 8.83 -24.78
CA THR A 534 -3.49 8.71 -24.93
C THR A 534 -2.83 9.06 -23.59
N VAL A 535 -2.12 8.10 -23.02
CA VAL A 535 -1.36 8.25 -21.78
C VAL A 535 0.10 8.49 -22.12
N ASP A 536 0.67 9.60 -21.63
CA ASP A 536 2.11 9.88 -21.67
C ASP A 536 2.65 9.91 -20.24
N GLY A 537 3.28 8.80 -19.86
CA GLY A 537 3.82 8.63 -18.52
C GLY A 537 5.17 9.34 -18.29
N ALA A 538 5.79 9.90 -19.34
CA ALA A 538 7.01 10.70 -19.21
C ALA A 538 6.68 12.16 -18.88
N THR A 539 5.64 12.72 -19.50
CA THR A 539 5.17 14.08 -19.22
C THR A 539 4.12 14.14 -18.11
N GLY A 540 3.52 13.00 -17.75
CA GLY A 540 2.49 12.94 -16.71
C GLY A 540 1.13 13.40 -17.21
N THR A 541 0.77 13.12 -18.46
CA THR A 541 -0.46 13.63 -19.09
C THR A 541 -1.35 12.54 -19.66
N VAL A 542 -2.67 12.77 -19.63
CA VAL A 542 -3.68 11.90 -20.23
C VAL A 542 -4.54 12.75 -21.18
N THR A 543 -4.45 12.48 -22.49
CA THR A 543 -5.19 13.21 -23.52
C THR A 543 -6.42 12.43 -23.97
N VAL A 544 -7.58 13.06 -24.00
CA VAL A 544 -8.84 12.44 -24.44
C VAL A 544 -8.93 12.48 -25.96
N VAL A 545 -8.90 11.31 -26.60
CA VAL A 545 -8.91 11.17 -28.07
C VAL A 545 -10.33 11.07 -28.60
N SER A 546 -11.19 10.30 -27.94
CA SER A 546 -12.62 10.20 -28.26
C SER A 546 -13.44 9.80 -27.04
N LEU A 547 -14.72 10.17 -27.03
CA LEU A 547 -15.69 9.71 -26.05
C LEU A 547 -16.44 8.46 -26.58
N PRO A 548 -17.10 7.68 -25.70
CA PRO A 548 -17.79 6.42 -26.06
C PRO A 548 -18.90 6.56 -27.10
#